data_AF-A0A520AIH1-F1
#
_entry.id   AF-A0A520AIH1-F1
#
_cell.length_a   1.000
_cell.length_b   1.000
_cell.length_c   1.000
_cell.angle_alpha   90.00
_cell.angle_beta   90.00
_cell.angle_gamma   90.00
#
_symmetry.space_group_name_H-M   'P 1'
#
loop_
_entity.id
_entity.type
_entity.pdbx_description
1 polymer ?
#
loop_
_entity_poly.entity_id
_entity_poly.type
_entity_poly.pdbx_seq_one_letter_code
_entity_poly.pdbx_strand_id
1 'polypeptide(L)'
;MLGAFVLSMTLSPRAEAQSKCSGKFVNPITDVCWSCLFPLSVGGLKIWPSNRADTENPSLPVCACGSPVPRIGISAGFWEPVRLADVTTKPWCFVNLGGTKIAPGFDIGQGQLSGPSQTGGNGQNTSKWHVHWYVYPLLYWMEILTDFLCFEQASFDIAYMTEVDPLWQDDSLTALINPEAVLFSTPIAQAACAGDCIAATAKLPLDATFWCAGCQGPMYPVNGNIAASIGHVQASRLALARF
;
A
#
# COMPACT_ATOMS: atom_id res chain seq x y z
N MET A 1 -49.44 31.31 -41.33
CA MET A 1 -49.21 31.13 -39.88
C MET A 1 -49.23 29.65 -39.56
N LEU A 2 -48.07 29.02 -39.42
CA LEU A 2 -47.88 27.75 -38.70
C LEU A 2 -46.39 27.68 -38.39
N GLY A 3 -46.06 27.99 -37.12
CA GLY A 3 -44.68 28.09 -36.64
C GLY A 3 -44.08 26.71 -36.41
N ALA A 4 -42.88 26.49 -36.94
CA ALA A 4 -42.07 25.32 -36.64
C ALA A 4 -41.37 25.54 -35.29
N PHE A 5 -41.77 24.78 -34.27
CA PHE A 5 -41.07 24.71 -32.99
C PHE A 5 -39.88 23.74 -33.13
N VAL A 6 -38.66 24.29 -33.19
CA VAL A 6 -37.43 23.50 -33.14
C VAL A 6 -37.09 23.24 -31.67
N LEU A 7 -37.25 22.00 -31.22
CA LEU A 7 -36.88 21.56 -29.87
C LEU A 7 -35.36 21.35 -29.83
N SER A 8 -34.64 22.36 -29.34
CA SER A 8 -33.18 22.27 -29.14
C SER A 8 -32.88 21.38 -27.94
N MET A 9 -32.38 20.16 -28.17
CA MET A 9 -31.81 19.31 -27.13
C MET A 9 -30.47 19.88 -26.69
N THR A 10 -30.48 20.66 -25.60
CA THR A 10 -29.25 21.05 -24.91
C THR A 10 -28.68 19.81 -24.20
N LEU A 11 -27.67 19.18 -24.80
CA LEU A 11 -26.78 18.27 -24.08
C LEU A 11 -26.04 19.11 -23.03
N SER A 12 -26.50 19.06 -21.79
CA SER A 12 -25.70 19.54 -20.65
C SER A 12 -24.41 18.74 -20.63
N PRO A 13 -23.22 19.36 -20.69
CA PRO A 13 -22.00 18.64 -20.41
C PRO A 13 -22.13 18.11 -18.98
N ARG A 14 -21.98 16.79 -18.81
CA ARG A 14 -21.75 16.24 -17.47
C ARG A 14 -20.49 16.93 -16.96
N ALA A 15 -20.64 17.77 -15.95
CA ALA A 15 -19.52 18.26 -15.18
C ALA A 15 -18.92 17.03 -14.48
N GLU A 16 -17.97 16.40 -15.14
CA GLU A 16 -17.11 15.42 -14.52
C GLU A 16 -16.33 16.22 -13.47
N ALA A 17 -16.76 16.12 -12.22
CA ALA A 17 -15.98 16.63 -11.11
C ALA A 17 -14.71 15.78 -11.06
N GLN A 18 -13.72 16.12 -11.88
CA GLN A 18 -12.36 15.62 -11.77
C GLN A 18 -11.88 16.09 -10.41
N SER A 19 -12.09 15.24 -9.42
CA SER A 19 -11.60 15.44 -8.08
C SER A 19 -10.09 15.67 -8.23
N LYS A 20 -9.61 16.88 -7.96
CA LYS A 20 -8.24 17.30 -8.28
C LYS A 20 -7.19 16.30 -7.77
N CYS A 21 -6.43 15.67 -8.65
CA CYS A 21 -5.29 14.85 -8.22
C CYS A 21 -4.31 15.78 -7.50
N SER A 22 -4.03 15.49 -6.24
CA SER A 22 -3.26 16.36 -5.37
C SER A 22 -2.24 15.50 -4.65
N GLY A 23 -1.00 15.96 -4.63
CA GLY A 23 0.10 15.25 -4.02
C GLY A 23 1.32 16.16 -3.91
N LYS A 24 2.38 15.63 -3.32
CA LYS A 24 3.67 16.29 -3.19
C LYS A 24 4.72 15.29 -3.62
N PHE A 25 5.69 15.74 -4.42
CA PHE A 25 6.83 14.89 -4.72
C PHE A 25 7.59 14.57 -3.43
N VAL A 26 7.86 13.28 -3.19
CA VAL A 26 8.51 12.84 -1.96
C VAL A 26 9.92 13.42 -1.88
N ASN A 27 10.17 14.24 -0.85
CA ASN A 27 11.50 14.79 -0.62
C ASN A 27 12.35 13.76 0.17
N PRO A 28 13.44 13.24 -0.41
CA PRO A 28 14.27 12.23 0.23
C PRO A 28 14.93 12.70 1.54
N ILE A 29 15.08 14.01 1.73
CA ILE A 29 15.72 14.59 2.91
C ILE A 29 14.72 14.78 4.05
N THR A 30 13.54 15.35 3.76
CA THR A 30 12.60 15.79 4.80
C THR A 30 11.45 14.82 5.06
N ASP A 31 11.03 14.07 4.05
CA ASP A 31 9.80 13.27 4.11
C ASP A 31 10.10 11.81 4.50
N VAL A 32 11.37 11.44 4.58
CA VAL A 32 11.84 10.11 4.99
C VAL A 32 12.10 10.08 6.49
N CYS A 33 11.60 9.06 7.16
CA CYS A 33 11.88 8.85 8.58
C CYS A 33 13.30 8.30 8.79
N TRP A 34 14.29 9.19 8.91
CA TRP A 34 15.68 8.78 9.17
C TRP A 34 15.87 8.04 10.50
N SER A 35 15.02 8.32 11.49
CA SER A 35 15.00 7.56 12.76
C SER A 35 14.45 6.14 12.62
N CYS A 36 13.76 5.84 11.51
CA CYS A 36 13.18 4.53 11.25
C CYS A 36 14.17 3.55 10.62
N LEU A 37 15.37 4.00 10.20
CA LEU A 37 16.45 3.11 9.77
C LEU A 37 16.97 2.24 10.92
N PHE A 38 16.77 2.68 12.16
CA PHE A 38 17.21 1.99 13.36
C PHE A 38 16.16 0.99 13.86
N PRO A 39 16.57 -0.10 14.53
CA PRO A 39 17.90 -0.34 15.10
C PRO A 39 18.96 -0.73 14.06
N LEU A 40 20.22 -0.34 14.34
CA LEU A 40 21.39 -0.81 13.58
C LEU A 40 22.07 -1.92 14.39
N SER A 41 22.18 -3.11 13.80
CA SER A 41 22.81 -4.28 14.40
C SER A 41 23.94 -4.80 13.51
N VAL A 42 24.94 -5.44 14.14
CA VAL A 42 25.95 -6.23 13.45
C VAL A 42 26.03 -7.58 14.14
N GLY A 43 25.59 -8.62 13.43
CA GLY A 43 25.28 -9.92 14.03
C GLY A 43 24.27 -9.75 15.18
N GLY A 44 24.49 -10.45 16.29
CA GLY A 44 23.64 -10.33 17.48
C GLY A 44 23.80 -9.03 18.28
N LEU A 45 24.76 -8.15 17.93
CA LEU A 45 25.05 -6.93 18.68
C LEU A 45 24.30 -5.73 18.09
N LYS A 46 23.46 -5.08 18.92
CA LYS A 46 22.78 -3.83 18.56
C LYS A 46 23.74 -2.65 18.78
N ILE A 47 24.36 -2.17 17.71
CA ILE A 47 25.27 -1.00 17.74
C ILE A 47 24.50 0.26 18.09
N TRP A 48 23.32 0.43 17.47
CA TRP A 48 22.44 1.56 17.75
C TRP A 48 21.03 1.05 18.09
N PRO A 49 20.70 0.93 19.39
CA PRO A 49 19.39 0.48 19.80
C PRO A 49 18.31 1.52 19.45
N SER A 50 17.11 1.03 19.17
CA SER A 50 15.94 1.84 18.88
C SER A 50 14.69 1.19 19.47
N ASN A 51 13.67 2.00 19.74
CA ASN A 51 12.35 1.53 20.17
C ASN A 51 11.48 1.07 18.98
N ARG A 52 11.99 1.16 17.74
CA ARG A 52 11.31 0.63 16.56
C ARG A 52 11.34 -0.90 16.59
N ALA A 53 10.27 -1.49 16.05
CA ALA A 53 10.22 -2.93 15.84
C ALA A 53 11.32 -3.33 14.85
N ASP A 54 11.84 -4.53 15.03
CA ASP A 54 12.91 -5.11 14.23
C ASP A 54 12.68 -6.60 14.13
N THR A 55 13.05 -7.20 13.01
CA THR A 55 13.02 -8.64 12.81
C THR A 55 14.20 -9.30 13.52
N GLU A 56 14.17 -10.62 13.67
CA GLU A 56 15.29 -11.34 14.26
C GLU A 56 16.53 -11.25 13.36
N ASN A 57 17.58 -10.60 13.85
CA ASN A 57 18.84 -10.46 13.12
C ASN A 57 19.73 -11.71 13.30
N PRO A 58 20.59 -12.03 12.30
CA PRO A 58 21.56 -13.12 12.41
C PRO A 58 22.41 -13.00 13.68
N SER A 59 22.68 -14.10 14.37
CA SER A 59 23.43 -14.09 15.63
C SER A 59 24.94 -13.88 15.44
N LEU A 60 25.50 -14.39 14.33
CA LEU A 60 26.93 -14.30 14.02
C LEU A 60 27.21 -13.03 13.20
N PRO A 61 28.23 -12.23 13.57
CA PRO A 61 28.59 -11.02 12.84
C PRO A 61 29.22 -11.28 11.47
N VAL A 62 29.66 -12.51 11.21
CA VAL A 62 30.28 -12.90 9.94
C VAL A 62 29.28 -13.74 9.15
N CYS A 63 28.98 -13.29 7.92
CA CYS A 63 28.13 -14.00 6.98
C CYS A 63 28.91 -14.37 5.72
N ALA A 64 28.47 -15.43 5.04
CA ALA A 64 28.94 -15.78 3.71
C ALA A 64 27.80 -15.55 2.71
N CYS A 65 27.92 -14.52 1.87
CA CYS A 65 26.91 -14.17 0.87
C CYS A 65 27.43 -14.44 -0.55
N GLY A 66 26.54 -14.92 -1.42
CA GLY A 66 26.79 -15.10 -2.86
C GLY A 66 27.05 -16.54 -3.29
N SER A 67 26.64 -16.85 -4.53
CA SER A 67 26.95 -18.06 -5.29
C SER A 67 27.57 -17.62 -6.62
N PRO A 68 28.64 -18.25 -7.16
CA PRO A 68 29.27 -19.52 -6.76
C PRO A 68 30.52 -19.42 -5.85
N VAL A 69 31.05 -18.22 -5.59
CA VAL A 69 32.19 -18.02 -4.67
C VAL A 69 31.69 -17.32 -3.40
N PRO A 70 31.74 -17.97 -2.22
CA PRO A 70 31.26 -17.37 -0.98
C PRO A 70 32.14 -16.18 -0.62
N ARG A 71 31.54 -14.99 -0.54
CA ARG A 71 32.23 -13.79 -0.06
C ARG A 71 31.97 -13.67 1.44
N ILE A 72 33.06 -13.64 2.20
CA ILE A 72 33.01 -13.42 3.65
C ILE A 72 32.72 -11.94 3.87
N GLY A 73 31.61 -11.65 4.53
CA GLY A 73 31.14 -10.30 4.84
C GLY A 73 30.73 -10.17 6.30
N ILE A 74 30.29 -8.97 6.66
CA ILE A 74 29.73 -8.65 7.96
C ILE A 74 28.21 -8.62 7.81
N SER A 75 27.50 -9.32 8.69
CA SER A 75 26.04 -9.22 8.75
C SER A 75 25.66 -7.92 9.45
N ALA A 76 25.02 -7.00 8.74
CA ALA A 76 24.44 -5.80 9.32
C ALA A 76 22.91 -5.84 9.17
N GLY A 77 22.19 -5.47 10.21
CA GLY A 77 20.73 -5.34 10.20
C GLY A 77 20.33 -3.88 10.41
N PHE A 78 19.47 -3.37 9.53
CA PHE A 78 18.86 -2.05 9.60
C PHE A 78 17.67 -2.02 8.64
N TRP A 79 16.78 -1.03 8.80
CA TRP A 79 15.63 -0.86 7.91
C TRP A 79 16.03 0.00 6.71
N GLU A 80 16.02 -0.61 5.52
CA GLU A 80 16.27 0.10 4.27
C GLU A 80 14.97 0.51 3.58
N PRO A 81 14.79 1.81 3.24
CA PRO A 81 13.75 2.23 2.32
C PRO A 81 14.14 1.86 0.88
N VAL A 82 13.73 0.66 0.44
CA VAL A 82 13.92 0.15 -0.94
C VAL A 82 12.70 0.29 -1.83
N ARG A 83 11.53 0.50 -1.22
CA ARG A 83 10.23 0.57 -1.88
C ARG A 83 9.45 1.73 -1.30
N LEU A 84 8.68 2.36 -2.16
CA LEU A 84 7.75 3.42 -1.82
C LEU A 84 6.41 3.03 -2.42
N ALA A 85 5.32 3.31 -1.71
CA ALA A 85 3.98 3.12 -2.22
C ALA A 85 3.20 4.41 -2.04
N ASP A 86 2.32 4.71 -2.97
CA ASP A 86 1.22 5.60 -2.69
C ASP A 86 -0.13 4.93 -2.83
N VAL A 87 -1.12 5.51 -2.17
CA VAL A 87 -2.47 4.98 -2.12
C VAL A 87 -3.45 6.12 -2.38
N THR A 88 -4.34 5.92 -3.36
CA THR A 88 -5.28 6.94 -3.82
C THR A 88 -6.61 6.29 -4.16
N THR A 89 -7.71 7.02 -4.03
CA THR A 89 -9.01 6.58 -4.58
C THR A 89 -9.25 7.08 -5.99
N LYS A 90 -8.33 7.90 -6.50
CA LYS A 90 -8.44 8.48 -7.83
C LYS A 90 -7.60 7.64 -8.78
N PRO A 91 -8.21 7.06 -9.80
CA PRO A 91 -7.47 6.24 -10.76
C PRO A 91 -6.41 7.10 -11.45
N TRP A 92 -5.23 6.54 -11.67
CA TRP A 92 -4.13 7.16 -12.40
C TRP A 92 -3.50 8.38 -11.69
N CYS A 93 -3.79 8.59 -10.41
CA CYS A 93 -3.34 9.75 -9.66
C CYS A 93 -2.13 9.42 -8.78
N PHE A 94 -0.94 9.85 -9.21
CA PHE A 94 0.32 9.58 -8.54
C PHE A 94 0.60 10.67 -7.51
N VAL A 95 0.21 10.42 -6.26
CA VAL A 95 0.33 11.43 -5.20
C VAL A 95 1.79 11.64 -4.78
N ASN A 96 2.62 10.60 -4.84
CA ASN A 96 4.06 10.69 -4.55
C ASN A 96 4.87 11.35 -5.68
N LEU A 97 4.28 11.52 -6.87
CA LEU A 97 4.86 12.25 -7.99
C LEU A 97 4.35 13.69 -8.11
N GLY A 98 3.88 14.28 -7.01
CA GLY A 98 3.36 15.65 -7.01
C GLY A 98 1.90 15.76 -7.46
N GLY A 99 1.15 14.66 -7.45
CA GLY A 99 -0.24 14.64 -7.91
C GLY A 99 -0.36 14.67 -9.43
N THR A 100 0.62 14.08 -10.13
CA THR A 100 0.56 13.94 -11.59
C THR A 100 -0.43 12.84 -11.96
N LYS A 101 -1.16 13.05 -13.06
CA LYS A 101 -2.08 12.06 -13.61
C LYS A 101 -1.44 11.38 -14.81
N ILE A 102 -1.16 10.08 -14.71
CA ILE A 102 -0.56 9.29 -15.80
C ILE A 102 -1.61 8.26 -16.25
N ALA A 103 -2.46 8.64 -17.20
CA ALA A 103 -3.57 7.80 -17.66
C ALA A 103 -3.30 7.29 -19.10
N PRO A 104 -3.33 5.97 -19.35
CA PRO A 104 -3.14 5.37 -20.67
C PRO A 104 -4.37 5.49 -21.60
N GLY A 105 -5.38 6.27 -21.22
CA GLY A 105 -6.52 6.61 -22.08
C GLY A 105 -7.74 5.69 -22.00
N PHE A 106 -7.74 4.68 -21.11
CA PHE A 106 -8.94 3.91 -20.77
C PHE A 106 -9.45 4.27 -19.37
N ASP A 107 -10.78 4.35 -19.25
CA ASP A 107 -11.46 4.66 -18.00
C ASP A 107 -11.79 3.37 -17.26
N ILE A 108 -11.27 3.25 -16.04
CA ILE A 108 -11.52 2.12 -15.12
C ILE A 108 -12.59 2.47 -14.07
N GLY A 109 -13.29 3.59 -14.26
CA GLY A 109 -14.19 4.16 -13.26
C GLY A 109 -13.41 4.90 -12.17
N GLN A 110 -14.14 5.64 -11.33
CA GLN A 110 -13.55 6.29 -10.15
C GLN A 110 -13.54 5.31 -8.97
N GLY A 111 -12.50 5.35 -8.14
CA GLY A 111 -12.55 4.67 -6.84
C GLY A 111 -13.69 5.26 -6.02
N GLN A 112 -14.65 4.41 -5.65
CA GLN A 112 -15.81 4.85 -4.88
C GLN A 112 -15.37 5.06 -3.43
N LEU A 113 -15.69 6.21 -2.84
CA LEU A 113 -15.65 6.41 -1.39
C LEU A 113 -17.09 6.66 -0.96
N SER A 114 -17.78 5.62 -0.55
CA SER A 114 -19.07 5.78 0.12
C SER A 114 -18.78 6.22 1.55
N GLY A 115 -18.90 7.52 1.82
CA GLY A 115 -18.88 8.02 3.20
C GLY A 115 -20.06 7.48 4.02
N PRO A 116 -20.09 7.69 5.34
CA PRO A 116 -21.19 7.28 6.21
C PRO A 116 -22.50 7.95 5.80
N SER A 117 -23.24 7.31 4.90
CA SER A 117 -24.62 7.67 4.59
C SER A 117 -25.54 6.82 5.45
N GLN A 118 -25.93 7.38 6.60
CA GLN A 118 -26.91 6.79 7.52
C GLN A 118 -28.36 6.91 6.99
N THR A 119 -28.56 7.35 5.75
CA THR A 119 -29.89 7.60 5.19
C THR A 119 -30.36 6.37 4.41
N GLY A 120 -31.36 5.66 4.93
CA GLY A 120 -32.10 4.62 4.20
C GLY A 120 -31.58 3.18 4.34
N GLY A 121 -30.77 2.86 5.35
CA GLY A 121 -30.32 1.48 5.60
C GLY A 121 -29.08 1.02 4.81
N ASN A 122 -28.55 1.87 3.92
CA ASN A 122 -27.27 1.66 3.25
C ASN A 122 -26.09 2.08 4.15
N GLY A 123 -25.96 1.44 5.32
CA GLY A 123 -24.92 1.73 6.32
C GLY A 123 -23.54 1.10 6.02
N GLN A 124 -23.28 0.69 4.78
CA GLN A 124 -22.02 0.06 4.39
C GLN A 124 -21.09 1.12 3.77
N ASN A 125 -20.07 1.53 4.52
CA ASN A 125 -19.03 2.43 4.04
C ASN A 125 -18.05 1.66 3.16
N THR A 126 -18.40 1.40 1.92
CA THR A 126 -17.49 0.75 0.97
C THR A 126 -16.51 1.76 0.37
N SER A 127 -15.25 1.38 0.24
CA SER A 127 -14.26 2.21 -0.47
C SER A 127 -13.39 1.39 -1.41
N LYS A 128 -13.01 1.98 -2.55
CA LYS A 128 -12.07 1.39 -3.50
C LYS A 128 -10.82 2.25 -3.59
N TRP A 129 -9.67 1.61 -3.41
CA TRP A 129 -8.36 2.25 -3.40
C TRP A 129 -7.45 1.61 -4.44
N HIS A 130 -6.56 2.43 -4.97
CA HIS A 130 -5.50 2.07 -5.88
C HIS A 130 -4.16 2.32 -5.19
N VAL A 131 -3.24 1.38 -5.37
CA VAL A 131 -1.86 1.47 -4.92
C VAL A 131 -0.96 1.60 -6.15
N HIS A 132 -0.02 2.55 -6.14
CA HIS A 132 1.11 2.52 -7.06
C HIS A 132 2.38 2.18 -6.29
N TRP A 133 3.10 1.18 -6.78
CA TRP A 133 4.30 0.66 -6.17
C TRP A 133 5.53 1.15 -6.93
N TYR A 134 6.46 1.75 -6.20
CA TYR A 134 7.67 2.32 -6.72
C TYR A 134 8.89 1.59 -6.19
N VAL A 135 9.85 1.34 -7.08
CA VAL A 135 11.22 0.99 -6.69
C VAL A 135 11.90 2.28 -6.29
N TYR A 136 12.30 2.41 -5.03
CA TYR A 136 12.87 3.63 -4.46
C TYR A 136 14.04 3.29 -3.54
N PRO A 137 15.18 2.80 -4.07
CA PRO A 137 16.36 2.45 -3.28
C PRO A 137 17.07 3.70 -2.79
N LEU A 138 16.56 4.26 -1.69
CA LEU A 138 16.91 5.62 -1.27
C LEU A 138 18.37 5.75 -0.82
N LEU A 139 18.93 4.71 -0.21
CA LEU A 139 20.29 4.77 0.32
C LEU A 139 21.33 4.66 -0.80
N TYR A 140 20.98 3.92 -1.87
CA TYR A 140 21.84 3.71 -3.02
C TYR A 140 22.03 4.97 -3.85
N TRP A 141 20.96 5.56 -4.38
CA TRP A 141 21.03 6.77 -5.21
C TRP A 141 21.49 8.05 -4.45
N MET A 142 21.39 8.08 -3.11
CA MET A 142 21.96 9.15 -2.28
C MET A 142 23.42 8.90 -1.87
N GLU A 143 23.98 7.74 -2.27
CA GLU A 143 25.35 7.32 -1.96
C GLU A 143 25.70 7.30 -0.45
N ILE A 144 24.71 7.06 0.44
CA ILE A 144 24.95 7.06 1.89
C ILE A 144 25.68 5.78 2.34
N LEU A 145 25.27 4.62 1.79
CA LEU A 145 25.83 3.31 2.12
C LEU A 145 26.04 2.54 0.80
N THR A 146 27.12 2.81 0.09
CA THR A 146 27.40 2.20 -1.23
C THR A 146 28.23 0.91 -1.15
N ASP A 147 28.85 0.64 0.00
CA ASP A 147 29.87 -0.41 0.14
C ASP A 147 29.35 -1.80 0.51
N PHE A 148 28.03 -1.97 0.72
CA PHE A 148 27.47 -3.29 0.99
C PHE A 148 26.93 -3.93 -0.30
N LEU A 149 27.46 -5.12 -0.60
CA LEU A 149 27.17 -5.83 -1.84
C LEU A 149 25.74 -6.42 -1.93
N CYS A 150 24.97 -6.39 -0.83
CA CYS A 150 23.61 -6.92 -0.75
C CYS A 150 22.53 -5.84 -0.92
N PHE A 151 22.92 -4.61 -1.26
CA PHE A 151 21.96 -3.54 -1.51
C PHE A 151 21.25 -3.69 -2.85
N GLU A 152 20.00 -3.23 -2.89
CA GLU A 152 19.23 -3.12 -4.13
C GLU A 152 19.78 -1.96 -4.97
N GLN A 153 20.62 -2.29 -5.96
CA GLN A 153 21.21 -1.33 -6.90
C GLN A 153 20.25 -1.08 -8.07
N ALA A 154 19.13 -0.43 -7.80
CA ALA A 154 18.13 -0.09 -8.82
C ALA A 154 18.00 1.43 -9.00
N SER A 155 17.40 1.84 -10.12
CA SER A 155 16.95 3.22 -10.32
C SER A 155 15.51 3.40 -9.83
N PHE A 156 15.12 4.65 -9.59
CA PHE A 156 13.72 4.96 -9.34
C PHE A 156 12.84 4.55 -10.53
N ASP A 157 11.80 3.76 -10.28
CA ASP A 157 10.84 3.33 -11.30
C ASP A 157 9.45 3.04 -10.70
N ILE A 158 8.41 3.10 -11.53
CA ILE A 158 7.05 2.67 -11.21
C ILE A 158 6.97 1.18 -11.54
N ALA A 159 7.10 0.33 -10.53
CA ALA A 159 7.13 -1.12 -10.72
C ALA A 159 5.73 -1.72 -10.92
N TYR A 160 4.71 -1.14 -10.31
CA TYR A 160 3.35 -1.68 -10.43
C TYR A 160 2.28 -0.60 -10.26
N MET A 161 1.19 -0.76 -11.02
CA MET A 161 0.01 0.09 -10.97
C MET A 161 -1.24 -0.78 -10.87
N THR A 162 -1.92 -0.73 -9.74
CA THR A 162 -3.11 -1.56 -9.49
C THR A 162 -4.30 -1.25 -10.40
N GLU A 163 -4.31 -0.09 -11.05
CA GLU A 163 -5.28 0.30 -12.06
C GLU A 163 -5.30 -0.61 -13.29
N VAL A 164 -4.16 -1.22 -13.62
CA VAL A 164 -4.01 -2.08 -14.80
C VAL A 164 -4.35 -3.54 -14.46
N ASP A 165 -4.38 -3.89 -13.17
CA ASP A 165 -4.60 -5.25 -12.71
C ASP A 165 -6.09 -5.58 -12.55
N PRO A 166 -6.67 -6.48 -13.37
CA PRO A 166 -8.06 -6.88 -13.21
C PRO A 166 -8.33 -7.61 -11.89
N LEU A 167 -7.35 -8.29 -11.30
CA LEU A 167 -7.51 -8.95 -10.00
C LEU A 167 -7.70 -7.92 -8.89
N TRP A 168 -7.05 -6.76 -8.97
CA TRP A 168 -7.25 -5.68 -8.02
C TRP A 168 -8.62 -5.00 -8.13
N GLN A 169 -9.24 -5.05 -9.30
CA GLN A 169 -10.50 -4.35 -9.56
C GLN A 169 -11.75 -5.14 -9.13
N ASP A 170 -11.67 -6.48 -9.10
CA ASP A 170 -12.82 -7.37 -8.98
C ASP A 170 -12.62 -8.49 -7.96
N ASP A 171 -13.48 -8.53 -6.94
CA ASP A 171 -13.44 -9.52 -5.84
C ASP A 171 -13.58 -10.96 -6.31
N SER A 172 -14.38 -11.21 -7.35
CA SER A 172 -14.62 -12.56 -7.86
C SER A 172 -13.40 -13.10 -8.59
N LEU A 173 -12.71 -12.24 -9.34
CA LEU A 173 -11.44 -12.60 -9.98
C LEU A 173 -10.34 -12.80 -8.93
N THR A 174 -10.25 -11.96 -7.89
CA THR A 174 -9.30 -12.17 -6.79
C THR A 174 -9.57 -13.49 -6.06
N ALA A 175 -10.84 -13.80 -5.77
CA ALA A 175 -11.23 -15.02 -5.06
C ALA A 175 -10.97 -16.28 -5.87
N LEU A 176 -10.94 -16.18 -7.21
CA LEU A 176 -10.55 -17.29 -8.08
C LEU A 176 -9.07 -17.67 -7.92
N ILE A 177 -8.19 -16.67 -7.75
CA ILE A 177 -6.74 -16.89 -7.58
C ILE A 177 -6.39 -17.19 -6.11
N ASN A 178 -7.13 -16.61 -5.16
CA ASN A 178 -6.92 -16.78 -3.73
C ASN A 178 -8.13 -17.50 -3.09
N PRO A 179 -8.33 -18.81 -3.37
CA PRO A 179 -9.47 -19.56 -2.86
C PRO A 179 -9.48 -19.69 -1.33
N GLU A 180 -8.33 -19.51 -0.68
CA GLU A 180 -8.22 -19.51 0.79
C GLU A 180 -8.99 -18.36 1.44
N ALA A 181 -9.30 -17.29 0.69
CA ALA A 181 -10.15 -16.19 1.16
C ALA A 181 -11.52 -16.69 1.68
N VAL A 182 -12.02 -17.82 1.15
CA VAL A 182 -13.27 -18.44 1.61
C VAL A 182 -13.16 -18.90 3.06
N LEU A 183 -12.02 -19.47 3.48
CA LEU A 183 -11.80 -19.91 4.87
C LEU A 183 -11.79 -18.72 5.83
N PHE A 184 -11.18 -17.61 5.42
CA PHE A 184 -11.03 -16.41 6.24
C PHE A 184 -12.23 -15.47 6.22
N SER A 185 -13.22 -15.73 5.36
CA SER A 185 -14.51 -15.01 5.34
C SER A 185 -15.50 -15.49 6.41
N THR A 186 -15.17 -16.54 7.15
CA THR A 186 -16.04 -17.06 8.21
C THR A 186 -16.13 -16.09 9.40
N PRO A 187 -17.28 -16.02 10.11
CA PRO A 187 -17.44 -15.13 11.27
C PRO A 187 -16.39 -15.36 12.38
N ILE A 188 -15.93 -16.60 12.53
CA ILE A 188 -14.89 -16.96 13.52
C ILE A 188 -13.54 -16.36 13.10
N ALA A 189 -13.17 -16.47 11.83
CA ALA A 189 -11.93 -15.88 11.31
C ALA A 189 -11.96 -14.34 11.39
N GLN A 190 -13.12 -13.72 11.10
CA GLN A 190 -13.30 -12.28 11.26
C GLN A 190 -13.24 -11.84 12.73
N ALA A 191 -13.81 -12.63 13.65
CA ALA A 191 -13.70 -12.37 15.09
C ALA A 191 -12.26 -12.47 15.59
N ALA A 192 -11.42 -13.35 15.02
CA ALA A 192 -10.00 -13.44 15.36
C ALA A 192 -9.25 -12.11 15.10
N CYS A 193 -9.66 -11.34 14.10
CA CYS A 193 -9.06 -10.02 13.83
C CYS A 193 -9.30 -9.01 14.95
N ALA A 194 -10.31 -9.20 15.81
CA ALA A 194 -10.46 -8.37 17.01
C ALA A 194 -9.30 -8.61 18.00
N GLY A 195 -8.83 -9.85 18.13
CA GLY A 195 -7.66 -10.20 18.94
C GLY A 195 -6.38 -9.59 18.38
N ASP A 196 -6.21 -9.66 17.05
CA ASP A 196 -5.06 -9.05 16.37
C ASP A 196 -5.05 -7.51 16.52
N CYS A 197 -6.23 -6.86 16.45
CA CYS A 197 -6.35 -5.43 16.72
C CYS A 197 -5.90 -5.05 18.15
N ILE A 198 -6.24 -5.86 19.15
CA ILE A 198 -5.78 -5.64 20.54
C ILE A 198 -4.26 -5.79 20.62
N ALA A 199 -3.69 -6.84 20.01
CA ALA A 199 -2.25 -7.08 19.98
C ALA A 199 -1.49 -5.94 19.27
N ALA A 200 -1.97 -5.51 18.10
CA ALA A 200 -1.42 -4.40 17.33
C ALA A 200 -1.51 -3.07 18.08
N THR A 201 -2.55 -2.86 18.89
CA THR A 201 -2.68 -1.68 19.76
C THR A 201 -1.68 -1.72 20.92
N ALA A 202 -1.40 -2.91 21.46
CA ALA A 202 -0.46 -3.07 22.56
C ALA A 202 1.00 -2.94 22.10
N LYS A 203 1.38 -3.59 20.98
CA LYS A 203 2.75 -3.52 20.43
C LYS A 203 2.83 -3.81 18.93
N LEU A 204 2.51 -5.03 18.53
CA LEU A 204 2.64 -5.53 17.15
C LEU A 204 1.49 -6.50 16.85
N PRO A 205 1.05 -6.58 15.58
CA PRO A 205 0.09 -7.59 15.16
C PRO A 205 0.69 -9.00 15.32
N LEU A 206 -0.19 -10.00 15.35
CA LEU A 206 0.14 -11.40 15.51
C LEU A 206 0.37 -12.06 14.14
N ASP A 207 1.58 -12.57 13.90
CA ASP A 207 1.91 -13.27 12.65
C ASP A 207 1.04 -14.51 12.40
N ALA A 208 0.55 -15.15 13.47
CA ALA A 208 -0.33 -16.31 13.37
C ALA A 208 -1.71 -15.98 12.77
N THR A 209 -2.14 -14.72 12.84
CA THR A 209 -3.39 -14.22 12.23
C THR A 209 -3.10 -13.40 10.98
N PHE A 210 -2.29 -13.94 10.07
CA PHE A 210 -1.85 -13.26 8.84
C PHE A 210 -2.98 -12.76 7.92
N TRP A 211 -4.21 -13.27 8.09
CA TRP A 211 -5.39 -12.81 7.36
C TRP A 211 -6.00 -11.52 7.95
N CYS A 212 -5.42 -10.98 9.02
CA CYS A 212 -5.82 -9.75 9.70
C CYS A 212 -4.70 -8.71 9.60
N ALA A 213 -5.07 -7.44 9.39
CA ALA A 213 -4.15 -6.31 9.35
C ALA A 213 -4.27 -5.46 10.62
N GLY A 214 -4.22 -6.08 11.80
CA GLY A 214 -4.49 -5.43 13.08
C GLY A 214 -5.87 -4.76 13.09
N CYS A 215 -5.93 -3.53 13.56
CA CYS A 215 -7.17 -2.73 13.57
C CYS A 215 -7.56 -2.18 12.19
N GLN A 216 -6.78 -2.44 11.13
CA GLN A 216 -7.12 -1.95 9.80
C GLN A 216 -8.21 -2.79 9.13
N GLY A 217 -8.35 -4.07 9.51
CA GLY A 217 -9.40 -4.96 8.98
C GLY A 217 -8.84 -6.25 8.38
N PRO A 218 -9.67 -7.05 7.70
CA PRO A 218 -9.25 -8.31 7.09
C PRO A 218 -8.44 -8.08 5.81
N MET A 219 -7.42 -8.92 5.60
CA MET A 219 -6.54 -8.90 4.42
C MET A 219 -7.25 -9.41 3.16
N TYR A 220 -8.19 -10.34 3.29
CA TYR A 220 -8.91 -10.89 2.15
C TYR A 220 -10.23 -10.15 1.86
N PRO A 221 -10.65 -10.04 0.59
CA PRO A 221 -9.87 -10.34 -0.61
C PRO A 221 -8.68 -9.37 -0.77
N VAL A 222 -7.55 -9.87 -1.28
CA VAL A 222 -6.32 -9.10 -1.51
C VAL A 222 -6.45 -8.22 -2.75
N ASN A 223 -7.30 -7.20 -2.63
CA ASN A 223 -7.58 -6.24 -3.67
C ASN A 223 -7.95 -4.87 -3.09
N GLY A 224 -8.26 -3.92 -3.97
CA GLY A 224 -8.58 -2.54 -3.62
C GLY A 224 -9.94 -2.30 -2.98
N ASN A 225 -10.82 -3.32 -2.94
CA ASN A 225 -12.20 -3.18 -2.48
C ASN A 225 -12.29 -3.41 -0.96
N ILE A 226 -12.67 -2.37 -0.23
CA ILE A 226 -12.79 -2.37 1.22
C ILE A 226 -14.27 -2.24 1.57
N ALA A 227 -14.86 -3.32 2.08
CA ALA A 227 -16.28 -3.37 2.42
C ALA A 227 -16.66 -2.45 3.59
N ALA A 228 -15.75 -2.29 4.56
CA ALA A 228 -15.96 -1.46 5.75
C ALA A 228 -14.82 -0.47 5.94
N SER A 229 -15.06 0.78 5.52
CA SER A 229 -14.14 1.91 5.69
C SER A 229 -14.66 2.86 6.76
N ILE A 230 -13.83 3.10 7.77
CA ILE A 230 -14.16 4.04 8.87
C ILE A 230 -13.59 5.41 8.56
N GLY A 231 -12.41 5.45 7.93
CA GLY A 231 -11.77 6.68 7.50
C GLY A 231 -10.66 6.45 6.49
N HIS A 232 -10.20 7.54 5.85
CA HIS A 232 -9.22 7.47 4.78
C HIS A 232 -7.90 6.83 5.21
N VAL A 233 -7.40 7.12 6.42
CA VAL A 233 -6.13 6.58 6.91
C VAL A 233 -6.22 5.07 7.16
N GLN A 234 -7.35 4.59 7.67
CA GLN A 234 -7.52 3.17 7.93
C GLN A 234 -7.64 2.38 6.62
N ALA A 235 -8.50 2.86 5.73
CA ALA A 235 -8.73 2.20 4.45
C ALA A 235 -7.49 2.25 3.54
N SER A 236 -6.75 3.37 3.50
CA SER A 236 -5.53 3.45 2.71
C SER A 236 -4.40 2.54 3.24
N ARG A 237 -4.28 2.42 4.57
CA ARG A 237 -3.32 1.49 5.19
C ARG A 237 -3.70 0.04 4.94
N LEU A 238 -4.99 -0.30 4.98
CA LEU A 238 -5.44 -1.64 4.64
C LEU A 238 -5.17 -1.97 3.17
N ALA A 239 -5.47 -1.05 2.25
CA ALA A 239 -5.17 -1.24 0.83
C ALA A 239 -3.67 -1.44 0.59
N LEU A 240 -2.81 -0.70 1.28
CA LEU A 240 -1.36 -0.92 1.22
C LEU A 240 -0.95 -2.27 1.81
N ALA A 241 -1.56 -2.71 2.91
CA ALA A 241 -1.23 -3.99 3.53
C ALA A 241 -1.63 -5.18 2.64
N ARG A 242 -2.69 -5.05 1.84
CA ARG A 242 -3.17 -6.07 0.91
C ARG A 242 -2.36 -6.18 -0.39
N PHE A 243 -1.52 -5.19 -0.67
CA PHE A 243 -0.65 -5.14 -1.83
C PHE A 243 0.68 -5.84 -1.53
#